data_AF-A0A836IX51-F1
#
_entry.id   AF-A0A836IX51-F1
#
_cell.length_a   1.000
_cell.length_b   1.000
_cell.length_c   1.000
_cell.angle_alpha   90.00
_cell.angle_beta   90.00
_cell.angle_gamma   90.00
#
_symmetry.space_group_name_H-M   'P 1'
#
loop_
_entity.id
_entity.type
_entity.pdbx_description
1 polymer ?
#
loop_
_entity_poly.entity_id
_entity_poly.type
_entity_poly.pdbx_seq_one_letter_code
_entity_poly.pdbx_strand_id
1 'polypeptide(L)'
;MGCNASSLKSRRDAANKKGANGRRKKGDYSDTATKRSHSRGHTESRAPDDGGKSWWCIGRSKTKDSRFKGARSASGSHYTTEVDVGATWLAELCTIIDDMTEVSSSDTSSSSPQLFRVTPTTRAGAEPGTVAWWRQELRRERVTRDSYRRMQLQDIHAQLAAQCEEDPSRVELDLSNSFMERSAPYVLGRLFASREFKELRWITSLRLDGNYFTDDGFGAMLAIMSAANEEQRIMPSLRQIYFNNMNLDRHSVAGLFAYLFPVDRKATRGISPKKAFRIAGSRFSGPPEAYIPSNESSPMVPLFPSLTVLSLSDNPGIGTAGLVEILRSFLAFHYEPCTIAVVDLSRCGMDREASQYLRDYFKQLPKAMKGGFHPVVPQRFVLMGNQHGITNVQEVQAQGNTAVQLVL
;
A
#
# COMPACT_ATOMS: atom_id res chain seq x y z
N MET A 1 38.41 6.23 -37.86
CA MET A 1 38.87 7.61 -37.65
C MET A 1 38.71 7.93 -36.18
N GLY A 2 39.83 8.12 -35.47
CA GLY A 2 39.85 8.31 -34.03
C GLY A 2 40.01 9.77 -33.65
N CYS A 3 39.46 10.13 -32.49
CA CYS A 3 39.91 11.29 -31.71
C CYS A 3 39.97 10.85 -30.24
N ASN A 4 41.18 10.91 -29.69
CA ASN A 4 41.52 10.63 -28.29
C ASN A 4 42.53 11.70 -27.89
N ALA A 5 42.22 12.51 -26.88
CA ALA A 5 43.11 13.40 -26.10
C ALA A 5 42.20 14.19 -25.14
N SER A 6 42.52 14.45 -23.87
CA SER A 6 43.71 14.17 -23.08
C SER A 6 43.43 14.53 -21.61
N SER A 7 44.20 13.87 -20.75
CA SER A 7 44.40 13.99 -19.31
C SER A 7 44.43 15.41 -18.70
N LEU A 8 43.98 15.51 -17.44
CA LEU A 8 44.64 16.31 -16.41
C LEU A 8 44.64 15.56 -15.06
N LYS A 9 45.82 15.06 -14.69
CA LYS A 9 46.17 14.59 -13.34
C LYS A 9 47.54 15.17 -13.02
N SER A 10 47.64 15.97 -11.96
CA SER A 10 48.56 15.78 -10.83
C SER A 10 48.72 17.08 -10.03
N ARG A 11 48.62 16.99 -8.71
CA ARG A 11 49.77 17.24 -7.83
C ARG A 11 49.45 16.75 -6.42
N ARG A 12 50.24 15.77 -5.98
CA ARG A 12 50.53 15.50 -4.57
C ARG A 12 51.49 16.59 -4.10
N ASP A 13 51.36 16.99 -2.84
CA ASP A 13 52.50 17.27 -1.99
C ASP A 13 52.19 16.81 -0.57
N ALA A 14 53.20 16.19 0.04
CA ALA A 14 53.21 15.66 1.40
C ALA A 14 54.39 16.26 2.15
N ALA A 15 54.17 16.71 3.39
CA ALA A 15 55.17 16.85 4.46
C ALA A 15 54.39 16.98 5.80
N ASN A 16 54.42 16.03 6.74
CA ASN A 16 55.41 15.79 7.82
C ASN A 16 55.73 17.09 8.62
N LYS A 17 55.65 17.24 9.95
CA LYS A 17 56.04 16.34 11.07
C LYS A 17 55.59 16.95 12.43
N LYS A 18 55.36 16.05 13.40
CA LYS A 18 55.78 16.03 14.84
C LYS A 18 55.22 17.01 15.91
N GLY A 19 54.78 16.36 17.00
CA GLY A 19 55.06 16.71 18.42
C GLY A 19 53.86 17.30 19.16
N ALA A 20 53.56 17.02 20.44
CA ALA A 20 54.13 16.13 21.45
C ALA A 20 53.14 16.11 22.66
N ASN A 21 53.20 15.03 23.45
CA ASN A 21 52.98 14.93 24.90
C ASN A 21 51.75 15.56 25.59
N GLY A 22 50.99 14.71 26.30
CA GLY A 22 50.19 15.07 27.47
C GLY A 22 49.80 13.83 28.27
N ARG A 23 50.14 13.80 29.55
CA ARG A 23 50.35 12.62 30.41
C ARG A 23 49.29 12.59 31.53
N ARG A 24 48.74 11.40 31.82
CA ARG A 24 48.19 10.87 33.11
C ARG A 24 47.23 11.72 33.96
N LYS A 25 46.14 11.08 34.45
CA LYS A 25 45.97 10.80 35.90
C LYS A 25 44.88 9.75 36.18
N LYS A 26 45.26 8.81 37.06
CA LYS A 26 44.40 7.90 37.84
C LYS A 26 43.58 8.71 38.86
N GLY A 27 42.43 8.15 39.25
CA GLY A 27 41.73 8.49 40.48
C GLY A 27 40.70 7.40 40.80
N ASP A 28 41.13 6.41 41.60
CA ASP A 28 40.23 5.59 42.42
C ASP A 28 39.67 6.45 43.55
N TYR A 29 38.39 6.26 43.89
CA TYR A 29 37.92 6.24 45.28
C TYR A 29 36.61 5.46 45.38
N SER A 30 36.61 4.54 46.35
CA SER A 30 35.49 3.80 46.96
C SER A 30 34.52 4.79 47.66
N ASP A 31 33.34 4.50 48.21
CA ASP A 31 32.65 3.34 48.79
C ASP A 31 31.13 3.68 48.69
N THR A 32 30.16 2.76 48.68
CA THR A 32 29.53 2.29 49.93
C THR A 32 28.46 1.21 49.69
N ALA A 33 28.49 0.23 50.59
CA ALA A 33 27.34 -0.28 51.36
C ALA A 33 26.41 -1.39 50.78
N THR A 34 26.74 -2.59 51.27
CA THR A 34 25.87 -3.55 52.00
C THR A 34 24.97 -4.58 51.29
N LYS A 35 25.42 -5.83 51.48
CA LYS A 35 24.70 -7.11 51.60
C LYS A 35 23.38 -7.03 52.40
N ARG A 36 22.38 -7.83 52.00
CA ARG A 36 21.88 -8.98 52.80
C ARG A 36 20.92 -9.87 52.02
N SER A 37 21.19 -11.16 52.14
CA SER A 37 20.45 -12.36 51.75
C SER A 37 19.36 -12.73 52.76
N HIS A 38 18.28 -13.39 52.31
CA HIS A 38 17.52 -14.49 52.95
C HIS A 38 16.30 -14.80 52.03
N SER A 39 16.19 -15.94 51.35
CA SER A 39 15.90 -17.33 51.77
C SER A 39 14.42 -17.71 51.82
N ARG A 40 14.09 -18.76 51.05
CA ARG A 40 13.07 -19.82 51.23
C ARG A 40 11.57 -19.47 51.11
N GLY A 41 10.89 -20.32 50.34
CA GLY A 41 9.43 -20.51 50.39
C GLY A 41 8.90 -21.40 49.27
N HIS A 42 9.03 -22.71 49.44
CA HIS A 42 8.27 -23.74 48.71
C HIS A 42 6.76 -23.59 48.99
N THR A 43 5.92 -23.76 47.97
CA THR A 43 4.74 -24.63 48.07
C THR A 43 4.26 -25.11 46.70
N GLU A 44 4.14 -26.43 46.58
CA GLU A 44 3.39 -27.17 45.57
C GLU A 44 1.88 -27.02 45.80
N SER A 45 1.08 -27.14 44.72
CA SER A 45 -0.17 -27.94 44.64
C SER A 45 -0.84 -27.65 43.29
N ARG A 46 -0.78 -28.57 42.33
CA ARG A 46 -1.78 -29.63 42.03
C ARG A 46 -3.16 -29.10 41.63
N ALA A 47 -3.52 -29.43 40.38
CA ALA A 47 -4.87 -29.38 39.82
C ALA A 47 -5.87 -30.25 40.61
N PRO A 48 -7.18 -30.07 40.36
CA PRO A 48 -7.86 -31.13 39.60
C PRO A 48 -8.92 -30.65 38.60
N ASP A 49 -9.34 -31.66 37.83
CA ASP A 49 -10.37 -31.82 36.80
C ASP A 49 -11.80 -31.33 37.11
N ASP A 50 -12.64 -31.53 36.07
CA ASP A 50 -14.10 -31.55 35.98
C ASP A 50 -14.80 -30.20 35.88
N GLY A 51 -15.81 -30.01 35.04
CA GLY A 51 -16.66 -30.93 34.31
C GLY A 51 -17.88 -30.12 33.85
N GLY A 52 -18.53 -30.57 32.77
CA GLY A 52 -19.57 -29.79 32.07
C GLY A 52 -20.85 -29.49 32.84
N LYS A 53 -21.71 -28.71 32.17
CA LYS A 53 -23.20 -28.61 32.20
C LYS A 53 -23.59 -27.16 31.86
N SER A 54 -24.06 -26.87 30.64
CA SER A 54 -25.47 -26.98 30.20
C SER A 54 -26.49 -26.53 31.25
N TRP A 55 -27.02 -25.33 31.08
CA TRP A 55 -28.25 -24.88 31.73
C TRP A 55 -29.19 -24.28 30.67
N TRP A 56 -30.43 -24.78 30.72
CA TRP A 56 -31.66 -24.33 30.05
C TRP A 56 -32.13 -22.99 30.69
N CYS A 57 -33.07 -22.16 30.21
CA CYS A 57 -34.47 -22.36 29.78
C CYS A 57 -34.95 -21.00 29.18
N ILE A 58 -35.69 -20.97 28.07
CA ILE A 58 -37.17 -20.87 27.97
C ILE A 58 -37.78 -19.63 28.61
N GLY A 59 -38.36 -18.77 27.76
CA GLY A 59 -39.36 -17.76 28.10
C GLY A 59 -40.12 -17.33 26.85
N ARG A 60 -41.27 -17.96 26.58
CA ARG A 60 -42.20 -17.71 25.47
C ARG A 60 -43.55 -17.34 26.08
N SER A 61 -44.24 -16.32 25.54
CA SER A 61 -45.71 -16.11 25.50
C SER A 61 -46.06 -14.61 25.60
N LYS A 62 -47.05 -14.00 24.92
CA LYS A 62 -47.97 -14.32 23.81
C LYS A 62 -48.76 -13.02 23.47
N THR A 63 -49.09 -12.85 22.19
CA THR A 63 -50.37 -12.37 21.58
C THR A 63 -51.09 -11.07 22.01
N LYS A 64 -51.43 -10.24 21.02
CA LYS A 64 -52.81 -10.02 20.46
C LYS A 64 -52.71 -8.99 19.30
N ASP A 65 -52.97 -9.37 18.06
CA ASP A 65 -54.27 -9.34 17.33
C ASP A 65 -54.96 -7.96 17.25
N SER A 66 -55.08 -7.42 16.03
CA SER A 66 -56.39 -7.28 15.35
C SER A 66 -56.25 -6.82 13.90
N ARG A 67 -57.19 -7.32 13.08
CA ARG A 67 -57.36 -7.19 11.62
C ARG A 67 -58.26 -6.00 11.25
N PHE A 68 -58.15 -5.50 10.02
CA PHE A 68 -59.27 -5.17 9.09
C PHE A 68 -58.65 -4.90 7.68
N LYS A 69 -58.80 -5.73 6.62
CA LYS A 69 -59.91 -6.10 5.70
C LYS A 69 -60.29 -5.07 4.61
N GLY A 70 -60.18 -5.52 3.33
CA GLY A 70 -60.90 -5.03 2.12
C GLY A 70 -59.99 -4.85 0.90
N ALA A 71 -59.87 -5.79 -0.07
CA ALA A 71 -60.75 -6.10 -1.24
C ALA A 71 -60.88 -4.90 -2.23
N ARG A 72 -60.79 -4.98 -3.57
CA ARG A 72 -60.91 -6.05 -4.60
C ARG A 72 -60.60 -5.46 -6.02
N SER A 73 -60.26 -6.34 -6.99
CA SER A 73 -60.52 -6.28 -8.46
C SER A 73 -59.82 -5.20 -9.32
N ALA A 74 -58.95 -5.50 -10.30
CA ALA A 74 -59.06 -6.20 -11.60
C ALA A 74 -59.47 -5.29 -12.79
N SER A 75 -58.57 -5.09 -13.77
CA SER A 75 -58.74 -5.24 -15.24
C SER A 75 -57.89 -4.26 -16.07
N GLY A 76 -57.15 -4.80 -17.05
CA GLY A 76 -57.23 -4.32 -18.44
C GLY A 76 -56.20 -3.29 -18.96
N SER A 77 -55.61 -3.66 -20.11
CA SER A 77 -55.14 -2.80 -21.21
C SER A 77 -53.64 -2.50 -21.32
N HIS A 78 -53.06 -3.07 -22.38
CA HIS A 78 -51.89 -2.63 -23.14
C HIS A 78 -51.74 -1.11 -23.21
N TYR A 79 -50.51 -0.62 -22.97
CA TYR A 79 -49.81 0.35 -23.82
C TYR A 79 -48.30 0.14 -23.65
N THR A 80 -47.61 -0.02 -24.77
CA THR A 80 -46.17 0.06 -24.91
C THR A 80 -45.71 1.49 -24.65
N THR A 81 -44.80 1.67 -23.70
CA THR A 81 -43.96 2.87 -23.60
C THR A 81 -42.53 2.41 -23.42
N GLU A 82 -41.78 2.49 -24.52
CA GLU A 82 -40.33 2.54 -24.48
C GLU A 82 -39.93 3.64 -23.50
N VAL A 83 -39.22 3.25 -22.44
CA VAL A 83 -38.60 4.22 -21.54
C VAL A 83 -37.39 4.73 -22.30
N ASP A 84 -37.50 5.96 -22.78
CA ASP A 84 -36.43 6.71 -23.44
C ASP A 84 -35.33 7.05 -22.42
N VAL A 85 -34.42 6.10 -22.21
CA VAL A 85 -33.20 6.25 -21.38
C VAL A 85 -32.18 7.17 -22.09
N GLY A 86 -32.41 7.54 -23.36
CA GLY A 86 -31.54 8.42 -24.13
C GLY A 86 -31.71 9.91 -23.79
N ALA A 87 -32.91 10.33 -23.40
CA ALA A 87 -33.21 11.75 -23.19
C ALA A 87 -32.69 12.32 -21.85
N THR A 88 -32.58 11.50 -20.80
CA THR A 88 -32.09 11.95 -19.48
C THR A 88 -30.57 12.12 -19.46
N TRP A 89 -29.84 11.25 -20.17
CA TRP A 89 -28.37 11.32 -20.28
C TRP A 89 -27.89 12.51 -21.13
N LEU A 90 -28.65 12.90 -22.16
CA LEU A 90 -28.32 14.06 -22.98
C LEU A 90 -28.60 15.39 -22.26
N ALA A 91 -29.61 15.44 -21.39
CA ALA A 91 -29.92 16.64 -20.58
C ALA A 91 -28.85 16.91 -19.49
N GLU A 92 -28.26 15.86 -18.90
CA GLU A 92 -27.12 16.00 -17.97
C GLU A 92 -25.80 16.35 -18.69
N LEU A 93 -25.61 15.92 -19.94
CA LEU A 93 -24.44 16.31 -20.73
C LEU A 93 -24.52 17.73 -21.28
N CYS A 94 -25.71 18.23 -21.63
CA CYS A 94 -25.88 19.63 -22.08
C CYS A 94 -25.67 20.63 -20.94
N THR A 95 -26.11 20.33 -19.71
CA THR A 95 -25.82 21.19 -18.55
C THR A 95 -24.33 21.23 -18.19
N ILE A 96 -23.57 20.16 -18.46
CA ILE A 96 -22.10 20.12 -18.28
C ILE A 96 -21.36 20.94 -19.35
N ILE A 97 -21.93 21.08 -20.56
CA ILE A 97 -21.33 21.84 -21.66
C ILE A 97 -21.64 23.33 -21.53
N ASP A 98 -22.85 23.70 -21.11
CA ASP A 98 -23.24 25.11 -20.92
C ASP A 98 -22.44 25.79 -19.78
N ASP A 99 -22.07 25.04 -18.74
CA ASP A 99 -21.25 25.54 -17.61
C ASP A 99 -19.78 25.78 -18.01
N MET A 100 -19.34 25.31 -19.19
CA MET A 100 -17.98 25.56 -19.72
C MET A 100 -17.92 26.71 -20.73
N THR A 101 -19.05 27.26 -21.18
CA THR A 101 -19.11 28.32 -22.20
C THR A 101 -19.43 29.71 -21.68
N GLU A 102 -19.80 29.89 -20.40
CA GLU A 102 -20.17 31.20 -19.84
C GLU A 102 -19.13 31.87 -18.91
N VAL A 103 -17.89 31.37 -18.82
CA VAL A 103 -16.82 32.08 -18.08
C VAL A 103 -15.83 32.72 -19.05
N SER A 104 -16.30 33.68 -19.83
CA SER A 104 -15.46 34.60 -20.61
C SER A 104 -16.13 35.95 -20.82
N SER A 105 -16.26 36.72 -19.75
CA SER A 105 -16.20 38.20 -19.81
C SER A 105 -16.05 38.85 -18.43
N SER A 106 -14.90 39.52 -18.25
CA SER A 106 -14.73 40.80 -17.55
C SER A 106 -14.97 40.88 -16.03
N ASP A 107 -13.91 40.83 -15.21
CA ASP A 107 -13.20 42.03 -14.74
C ASP A 107 -12.31 41.81 -13.48
N THR A 108 -11.05 42.24 -13.61
CA THR A 108 -10.11 42.79 -12.61
C THR A 108 -9.56 41.94 -11.43
N SER A 109 -8.27 41.59 -11.61
CA SER A 109 -7.16 41.62 -10.63
C SER A 109 -7.29 40.87 -9.30
N SER A 110 -6.78 39.64 -9.26
CA SER A 110 -6.03 39.10 -8.12
C SER A 110 -5.28 37.84 -8.54
N SER A 111 -3.95 37.91 -8.46
CA SER A 111 -3.02 36.83 -8.78
C SER A 111 -3.14 35.66 -7.79
N SER A 112 -3.74 34.56 -8.24
CA SER A 112 -3.57 33.22 -7.67
C SER A 112 -3.64 32.23 -8.83
N PRO A 113 -2.68 31.31 -9.00
CA PRO A 113 -2.78 30.31 -10.06
C PRO A 113 -3.99 29.44 -9.75
N GLN A 114 -5.06 29.62 -10.53
CA GLN A 114 -6.24 28.77 -10.50
C GLN A 114 -5.78 27.36 -10.92
N LEU A 115 -5.46 26.56 -9.91
CA LEU A 115 -5.48 25.12 -9.96
C LEU A 115 -6.80 24.72 -10.62
N PHE A 116 -6.74 24.25 -11.86
CA PHE A 116 -7.82 23.47 -12.44
C PHE A 116 -8.07 22.28 -11.50
N ARG A 117 -9.02 22.46 -10.58
CA ARG A 117 -9.59 21.42 -9.75
C ARG A 117 -10.31 20.49 -10.70
N VAL A 118 -9.64 19.43 -11.13
CA VAL A 118 -10.36 18.24 -11.58
C VAL A 118 -11.00 17.69 -10.31
N THR A 119 -12.28 18.01 -10.11
CA THR A 119 -13.07 17.45 -9.01
C THR A 119 -13.08 15.93 -9.20
N PRO A 120 -12.55 15.13 -8.26
CA PRO A 120 -12.55 13.69 -8.39
C PRO A 120 -14.01 13.23 -8.51
N THR A 121 -14.34 12.54 -9.59
CA THR A 121 -15.58 11.77 -9.62
C THR A 121 -15.53 10.81 -8.43
N THR A 122 -16.59 10.84 -7.63
CA THR A 122 -16.72 10.26 -6.30
C THR A 122 -16.05 8.88 -6.18
N ARG A 123 -15.12 8.76 -5.21
CA ARG A 123 -14.16 7.66 -4.98
C ARG A 123 -14.71 6.23 -4.84
N ALA A 124 -16.03 5.98 -4.83
CA ALA A 124 -16.60 4.65 -4.60
C ALA A 124 -17.72 4.21 -5.56
N GLY A 125 -17.95 4.94 -6.67
CA GLY A 125 -19.03 4.62 -7.61
C GLY A 125 -18.57 4.43 -9.06
N ALA A 126 -17.27 4.44 -9.34
CA ALA A 126 -16.77 4.35 -10.70
C ALA A 126 -16.94 2.93 -11.24
N GLU A 127 -17.85 2.74 -12.21
CA GLU A 127 -18.04 1.45 -12.87
C GLU A 127 -16.72 0.93 -13.47
N PRO A 128 -16.47 -0.39 -13.48
CA PRO A 128 -15.30 -0.95 -14.16
C PRO A 128 -15.20 -0.45 -15.62
N GLY A 129 -13.97 -0.28 -16.11
CA GLY A 129 -13.76 0.26 -17.45
C GLY A 129 -14.08 -0.75 -18.54
N THR A 130 -14.92 -0.40 -19.53
CA THR A 130 -15.12 -1.25 -20.72
C THR A 130 -14.00 -1.04 -21.74
N VAL A 131 -13.86 -1.94 -22.72
CA VAL A 131 -12.87 -1.78 -23.82
C VAL A 131 -13.12 -0.51 -24.63
N ALA A 132 -14.38 -0.20 -24.91
CA ALA A 132 -14.77 1.02 -25.62
C ALA A 132 -14.41 2.27 -24.82
N TRP A 133 -14.69 2.25 -23.51
CA TRP A 133 -14.33 3.33 -22.59
C TRP A 133 -12.80 3.52 -22.51
N TRP A 134 -12.03 2.45 -22.37
CA TRP A 134 -10.57 2.51 -22.35
C TRP A 134 -10.01 3.19 -23.60
N ARG A 135 -10.45 2.75 -24.78
CA ARG A 135 -10.05 3.36 -26.06
C ARG A 135 -10.43 4.84 -26.12
N GLN A 136 -11.57 5.22 -25.56
CA GLN A 136 -12.01 6.61 -25.50
C GLN A 136 -11.11 7.44 -24.58
N GLU A 137 -10.77 6.95 -23.39
CA GLU A 137 -9.89 7.66 -22.45
C GLU A 137 -8.47 7.82 -22.99
N LEU A 138 -7.96 6.82 -23.72
CA LEU A 138 -6.70 6.95 -24.46
C LEU A 138 -6.76 8.01 -25.54
N ARG A 139 -7.83 8.05 -26.35
CA ARG A 139 -8.03 9.09 -27.38
C ARG A 139 -8.13 10.49 -26.78
N ARG A 140 -8.74 10.60 -25.60
CA ARG A 140 -8.87 11.85 -24.82
C ARG A 140 -7.60 12.23 -24.06
N GLU A 141 -6.50 11.50 -24.24
CA GLU A 141 -5.21 11.78 -23.60
C GLU A 141 -5.27 11.77 -22.07
N ARG A 142 -6.25 11.07 -21.48
CA ARG A 142 -6.44 11.06 -20.02
C ARG A 142 -5.41 10.21 -19.28
N VAL A 143 -4.67 9.37 -20.00
CA VAL A 143 -3.63 8.49 -19.43
C VAL A 143 -2.25 9.07 -19.72
N THR A 144 -1.96 9.42 -20.97
CA THR A 144 -0.70 10.02 -21.40
C THR A 144 -0.94 10.84 -22.66
N ARG A 145 -0.20 11.95 -22.80
CA ARG A 145 -0.13 12.73 -24.05
C ARG A 145 0.88 12.16 -25.03
N ASP A 146 1.81 11.33 -24.56
CA ASP A 146 2.81 10.71 -25.42
C ASP A 146 2.14 9.78 -26.44
N SER A 147 2.29 10.08 -27.73
CA SER A 147 1.62 9.37 -28.81
C SER A 147 2.14 7.94 -28.96
N TYR A 148 3.43 7.71 -28.74
CA TYR A 148 4.04 6.38 -28.82
C TYR A 148 3.54 5.48 -27.70
N ARG A 149 3.56 5.97 -26.45
CA ARG A 149 3.02 5.25 -25.28
C ARG A 149 1.55 4.96 -25.42
N ARG A 150 0.79 5.93 -25.94
CA ARG A 150 -0.64 5.76 -26.18
C ARG A 150 -0.94 4.68 -27.22
N MET A 151 -0.13 4.52 -28.27
CA MET A 151 -0.29 3.39 -29.20
C MET A 151 -0.04 2.05 -28.50
N GLN A 152 1.04 1.94 -27.71
CA GLN A 152 1.31 0.72 -26.93
C GLN A 152 0.14 0.33 -26.02
N LEU A 153 -0.48 1.32 -25.37
CA LEU A 153 -1.63 1.12 -24.49
C LEU A 153 -2.93 0.69 -25.20
N GLN A 154 -3.10 1.03 -26.48
CA GLN A 154 -4.27 0.61 -27.26
C GLN A 154 -4.25 -0.91 -27.52
N ASP A 155 -3.05 -1.48 -27.67
CA ASP A 155 -2.83 -2.88 -28.05
C ASP A 155 -2.53 -3.79 -26.85
N ILE A 156 -2.77 -3.30 -25.62
CA ILE A 156 -2.47 -4.02 -24.38
C ILE A 156 -3.01 -5.46 -24.36
N HIS A 157 -4.21 -5.70 -24.89
CA HIS A 157 -4.77 -7.06 -24.95
C HIS A 157 -3.95 -7.99 -25.84
N ALA A 158 -3.62 -7.54 -27.06
CA ALA A 158 -2.87 -8.34 -28.01
C ALA A 158 -1.45 -8.62 -27.48
N GLN A 159 -0.83 -7.62 -26.84
CA GLN A 159 0.47 -7.76 -26.23
C GLN A 159 0.46 -8.79 -25.07
N LEU A 160 -0.53 -8.73 -24.18
CA LEU A 160 -0.64 -9.67 -23.06
C LEU A 160 -0.99 -11.09 -23.53
N ALA A 161 -1.82 -11.23 -24.56
CA ALA A 161 -2.14 -12.53 -25.16
C ALA A 161 -0.92 -13.18 -25.81
N ALA A 162 -0.16 -12.44 -26.63
CA ALA A 162 1.06 -12.94 -27.24
C ALA A 162 2.10 -13.37 -26.19
N GLN A 163 2.30 -12.58 -25.13
CA GLN A 163 3.19 -12.94 -24.02
C GLN A 163 2.73 -14.21 -23.30
N CYS A 164 1.41 -14.37 -23.09
CA CYS A 164 0.85 -15.54 -22.42
C CYS A 164 0.98 -16.82 -23.27
N GLU A 165 0.87 -16.71 -24.60
CA GLU A 165 1.10 -17.82 -25.53
C GLU A 165 2.59 -18.22 -25.57
N GLU A 166 3.50 -17.26 -25.48
CA GLU A 166 4.94 -17.50 -25.48
C GLU A 166 5.43 -18.09 -24.15
N ASP A 167 5.11 -17.44 -23.03
CA ASP A 167 5.44 -17.89 -21.67
C ASP A 167 4.37 -17.44 -20.66
N PRO A 168 3.40 -18.32 -20.31
CA PRO A 168 2.34 -17.99 -19.37
C PRO A 168 2.85 -17.74 -17.94
N SER A 169 4.11 -18.09 -17.64
CA SER A 169 4.72 -17.85 -16.33
C SER A 169 5.38 -16.48 -16.21
N ARG A 170 5.50 -15.73 -17.31
CA ARG A 170 6.22 -14.45 -17.40
C ARG A 170 5.48 -13.39 -18.21
N VAL A 171 4.21 -13.19 -17.91
CA VAL A 171 3.44 -12.08 -18.50
C VAL A 171 3.73 -10.78 -17.75
N GLU A 172 4.26 -9.80 -18.44
CA GLU A 172 4.64 -8.48 -17.90
C GLU A 172 3.79 -7.36 -18.50
N LEU A 173 3.32 -6.46 -17.63
CA LEU A 173 2.77 -5.17 -18.01
C LEU A 173 3.69 -4.06 -17.51
N ASP A 174 4.45 -3.48 -18.43
CA ASP A 174 5.33 -2.35 -18.14
C ASP A 174 4.68 -1.03 -18.55
N LEU A 175 4.30 -0.23 -17.56
CA LEU A 175 3.78 1.12 -17.72
C LEU A 175 4.77 2.18 -17.24
N SER A 176 6.04 1.83 -17.08
CA SER A 176 7.07 2.72 -16.54
C SER A 176 7.39 3.89 -17.46
N ASN A 177 7.69 5.05 -16.87
CA ASN A 177 8.09 6.26 -17.57
C ASN A 177 7.15 6.60 -18.75
N SER A 178 5.84 6.50 -18.50
CA SER A 178 4.81 6.70 -19.52
C SER A 178 4.32 8.15 -19.59
N PHE A 179 4.99 9.08 -18.89
CA PHE A 179 4.62 10.50 -18.80
C PHE A 179 3.13 10.67 -18.49
N MET A 180 2.67 9.93 -17.48
CA MET A 180 1.25 9.83 -17.20
C MET A 180 0.66 11.15 -16.72
N GLU A 181 -0.54 11.46 -17.23
CA GLU A 181 -1.31 12.63 -16.80
C GLU A 181 -1.83 12.45 -15.36
N ARG A 182 -2.20 13.57 -14.73
CA ARG A 182 -2.78 13.55 -13.37
C ARG A 182 -4.05 12.70 -13.25
N SER A 183 -4.79 12.53 -14.35
CA SER A 183 -5.98 11.69 -14.42
C SER A 183 -5.68 10.20 -14.57
N ALA A 184 -4.45 9.80 -14.91
CA ALA A 184 -4.12 8.43 -15.25
C ALA A 184 -4.45 7.41 -14.14
N PRO A 185 -4.18 7.68 -12.84
CA PRO A 185 -4.51 6.71 -11.77
C PRO A 185 -5.99 6.34 -11.72
N TYR A 186 -6.88 7.31 -11.97
CA TYR A 186 -8.33 7.08 -11.98
C TYR A 186 -8.74 6.20 -13.17
N VAL A 187 -8.09 6.38 -14.32
CA VAL A 187 -8.35 5.57 -15.51
C VAL A 187 -7.79 4.16 -15.33
N LEU A 188 -6.56 4.05 -14.84
CA LEU A 188 -5.88 2.78 -14.60
C LEU A 188 -6.60 1.93 -13.54
N GLY A 189 -7.14 2.54 -12.48
CA GLY A 189 -7.89 1.82 -11.47
C GLY A 189 -9.10 1.09 -12.05
N ARG A 190 -9.83 1.77 -12.95
CA ARG A 190 -11.00 1.19 -13.65
C ARG A 190 -10.60 0.16 -14.71
N LEU A 191 -9.47 0.37 -15.40
CA LEU A 191 -8.89 -0.64 -16.31
C LEU A 191 -8.56 -1.92 -15.55
N PHE A 192 -7.83 -1.80 -14.44
CA PHE A 192 -7.39 -2.94 -13.62
C PHE A 192 -8.54 -3.65 -12.89
N ALA A 193 -9.63 -2.92 -12.60
CA ALA A 193 -10.87 -3.49 -12.10
C ALA A 193 -11.77 -4.09 -13.19
N SER A 194 -11.42 -3.95 -14.47
CA SER A 194 -12.29 -4.38 -15.57
C SER A 194 -12.45 -5.89 -15.66
N ARG A 195 -13.69 -6.33 -15.88
CA ARG A 195 -14.01 -7.74 -16.20
C ARG A 195 -13.90 -8.07 -17.69
N GLU A 196 -13.84 -7.05 -18.55
CA GLU A 196 -13.71 -7.24 -20.00
C GLU A 196 -12.25 -7.54 -20.40
N PHE A 197 -11.28 -7.03 -19.65
CA PHE A 197 -9.85 -7.26 -19.87
C PHE A 197 -9.40 -8.52 -19.14
N LYS A 198 -9.79 -9.69 -19.66
CA LYS A 198 -9.49 -11.00 -19.04
C LYS A 198 -7.98 -11.26 -18.96
N GLU A 199 -7.21 -10.70 -19.89
CA GLU A 199 -5.76 -10.84 -20.01
C GLU A 199 -5.03 -10.29 -18.79
N LEU A 200 -5.61 -9.30 -18.08
CA LEU A 200 -5.02 -8.74 -16.85
C LEU A 200 -4.83 -9.80 -15.77
N ARG A 201 -5.62 -10.89 -15.80
CA ARG A 201 -5.50 -11.98 -14.83
C ARG A 201 -4.23 -12.82 -15.01
N TRP A 202 -3.58 -12.73 -16.18
CA TRP A 202 -2.36 -13.45 -16.49
C TRP A 202 -1.10 -12.71 -16.04
N ILE A 203 -1.20 -11.40 -15.79
CA ILE A 203 -0.06 -10.56 -15.42
C ILE A 203 0.63 -11.13 -14.17
N THR A 204 1.91 -11.39 -14.31
CA THR A 204 2.82 -11.88 -13.25
C THR A 204 3.72 -10.78 -12.72
N SER A 205 3.98 -9.75 -13.53
CA SER A 205 4.80 -8.58 -13.19
C SER A 205 4.14 -7.29 -13.66
N LEU A 206 4.01 -6.30 -12.77
CA LEU A 206 3.46 -4.98 -13.07
C LEU A 206 4.47 -3.91 -12.69
N ARG A 207 4.82 -3.05 -13.66
CA ARG A 207 5.73 -1.93 -13.44
C ARG A 207 5.03 -0.60 -13.65
N LEU A 208 5.16 0.29 -12.68
CA LEU A 208 4.62 1.65 -12.70
C LEU A 208 5.72 2.67 -12.43
N ASP A 209 6.98 2.30 -12.63
CA ASP A 209 8.15 3.10 -12.28
C ASP A 209 8.12 4.49 -12.94
N GLY A 210 8.56 5.53 -12.24
CA GLY A 210 8.69 6.87 -12.83
C GLY A 210 7.37 7.60 -13.09
N ASN A 211 6.23 7.08 -12.60
CA ASN A 211 4.94 7.75 -12.72
C ASN A 211 4.58 8.45 -11.40
N TYR A 212 4.63 9.78 -11.38
CA TYR A 212 4.49 10.63 -10.19
C TYR A 212 3.05 10.89 -9.79
N PHE A 213 2.34 9.85 -9.34
CA PHE A 213 0.94 9.98 -8.94
C PHE A 213 0.79 10.83 -7.66
N THR A 214 -0.28 11.62 -7.60
CA THR A 214 -0.69 12.25 -6.34
C THR A 214 -1.25 11.20 -5.41
N ASP A 215 -1.17 11.43 -4.09
CA ASP A 215 -1.75 10.52 -3.10
C ASP A 215 -3.24 10.26 -3.34
N ASP A 216 -4.00 11.29 -3.72
CA ASP A 216 -5.42 11.16 -4.02
C ASP A 216 -5.68 10.26 -5.24
N GLY A 217 -4.88 10.42 -6.29
CA GLY A 217 -5.00 9.60 -7.50
C GLY A 217 -4.58 8.16 -7.25
N PHE A 218 -3.44 7.97 -6.57
CA PHE A 218 -2.94 6.64 -6.24
C PHE A 218 -3.87 5.91 -5.26
N GLY A 219 -4.36 6.59 -4.23
CA GLY A 219 -5.36 6.08 -3.31
C GLY A 219 -6.66 5.70 -4.00
N ALA A 220 -7.16 6.53 -4.93
CA ALA A 220 -8.36 6.21 -5.70
C ALA A 220 -8.16 4.98 -6.60
N MET A 221 -7.01 4.86 -7.27
CA MET A 221 -6.66 3.69 -8.07
C MET A 221 -6.72 2.42 -7.22
N LEU A 222 -6.04 2.42 -6.07
CA LEU A 222 -6.01 1.28 -5.15
C LEU A 222 -7.38 0.96 -4.57
N ALA A 223 -8.19 1.98 -4.23
CA ALA A 223 -9.54 1.80 -3.70
C ALA A 223 -10.47 1.13 -4.73
N ILE A 224 -10.47 1.59 -5.98
CA ILE A 224 -11.28 1.00 -7.07
C ILE A 224 -10.87 -0.45 -7.31
N MET A 225 -9.55 -0.69 -7.42
CA MET A 225 -9.00 -2.02 -7.60
C MET A 225 -9.38 -2.95 -6.43
N SER A 226 -9.27 -2.46 -5.21
CA SER A 226 -9.59 -3.25 -4.01
C SER A 226 -11.07 -3.58 -3.91
N ALA A 227 -11.96 -2.64 -4.21
CA ALA A 227 -13.40 -2.89 -4.21
C ALA A 227 -13.76 -3.99 -5.22
N ALA A 228 -13.19 -3.92 -6.43
CA ALA A 228 -13.37 -4.97 -7.44
C ALA A 228 -12.77 -6.32 -6.99
N ASN A 229 -11.62 -6.31 -6.31
CA ASN A 229 -10.94 -7.51 -5.83
C ASN A 229 -11.75 -8.29 -4.79
N GLU A 230 -12.52 -7.60 -3.93
CA GLU A 230 -13.43 -8.21 -2.95
C GLU A 230 -14.55 -9.02 -3.63
N GLU A 231 -15.03 -8.56 -4.79
CA GLU A 231 -16.06 -9.27 -5.57
C GLU A 231 -15.47 -10.40 -6.42
N GLN A 232 -14.36 -10.10 -7.09
CA GLN A 232 -13.68 -11.02 -7.99
C GLN A 232 -12.19 -10.70 -7.99
N ARG A 233 -11.37 -11.68 -7.61
CA ARG A 233 -9.90 -11.51 -7.59
C ARG A 233 -9.39 -10.94 -8.91
N ILE A 234 -8.81 -9.74 -8.82
CA ILE A 234 -8.12 -9.08 -9.94
C ILE A 234 -6.64 -9.45 -9.89
N MET A 235 -6.02 -9.64 -11.05
CA MET A 235 -4.60 -10.02 -11.18
C MET A 235 -4.13 -11.11 -10.19
N PRO A 236 -4.81 -12.28 -10.09
CA PRO A 236 -4.49 -13.30 -9.09
C PRO A 236 -3.08 -13.90 -9.25
N SER A 237 -2.48 -13.76 -10.44
CA SER A 237 -1.16 -14.28 -10.80
C SER A 237 -0.03 -13.29 -10.51
N LEU A 238 -0.33 -12.08 -10.07
CA LEU A 238 0.67 -11.02 -9.90
C LEU A 238 1.62 -11.37 -8.75
N ARG A 239 2.90 -11.53 -9.09
CA ARG A 239 3.98 -11.90 -8.17
C ARG A 239 4.94 -10.76 -7.91
N GLN A 240 5.06 -9.81 -8.83
CA GLN A 240 6.06 -8.76 -8.78
C GLN A 240 5.40 -7.42 -9.07
N ILE A 241 5.65 -6.43 -8.20
CA ILE A 241 5.18 -5.06 -8.41
C ILE A 241 6.31 -4.06 -8.17
N TYR A 242 6.41 -3.10 -9.08
CA TYR A 242 7.46 -2.09 -9.10
C TYR A 242 6.83 -0.71 -9.10
N PHE A 243 7.09 0.04 -8.03
CA PHE A 243 6.68 1.43 -7.84
C PHE A 243 7.91 2.32 -7.61
N ASN A 244 8.95 2.11 -8.41
CA ASN A 244 10.22 2.79 -8.23
C ASN A 244 10.16 4.23 -8.74
N ASN A 245 10.85 5.16 -8.08
CA ASN A 245 10.93 6.56 -8.52
C ASN A 245 9.55 7.19 -8.82
N MET A 246 8.55 6.93 -7.99
CA MET A 246 7.20 7.49 -8.13
C MET A 246 6.95 8.70 -7.22
N ASN A 247 7.99 9.18 -6.53
CA ASN A 247 7.91 10.21 -5.48
C ASN A 247 6.97 9.79 -4.32
N LEU A 248 7.03 8.50 -3.94
CA LEU A 248 6.30 8.00 -2.78
C LEU A 248 6.89 8.55 -1.48
N ASP A 249 5.99 8.87 -0.54
CA ASP A 249 6.37 9.25 0.81
C ASP A 249 5.83 8.26 1.86
N ARG A 250 6.00 8.58 3.15
CA ARG A 250 5.48 7.75 4.25
C ARG A 250 3.96 7.55 4.21
N HIS A 251 3.21 8.54 3.72
CA HIS A 251 1.75 8.50 3.63
C HIS A 251 1.33 7.60 2.47
N SER A 252 1.99 7.71 1.32
CA SER A 252 1.75 6.84 0.17
C SER A 252 2.02 5.37 0.50
N VAL A 253 3.11 5.09 1.21
CA VAL A 253 3.46 3.72 1.63
C VAL A 253 2.46 3.16 2.65
N ALA A 254 2.09 3.93 3.68
CA ALA A 254 1.06 3.51 4.63
C ALA A 254 -0.28 3.22 3.95
N GLY A 255 -0.64 4.04 2.95
CA GLY A 255 -1.78 3.84 2.08
C GLY A 255 -1.71 2.55 1.27
N LEU A 256 -0.65 2.37 0.49
CA LEU A 256 -0.41 1.18 -0.32
C LEU A 256 -0.48 -0.11 0.51
N PHE A 257 0.16 -0.13 1.68
CA PHE A 257 0.24 -1.31 2.53
C PHE A 257 -1.12 -1.70 3.12
N ALA A 258 -2.04 -0.75 3.30
CA ALA A 258 -3.40 -1.07 3.74
C ALA A 258 -4.18 -1.93 2.72
N TYR A 259 -3.81 -1.86 1.44
CA TYR A 259 -4.40 -2.66 0.37
C TYR A 259 -3.62 -3.95 0.08
N LEU A 260 -2.28 -3.89 0.13
CA LEU A 260 -1.44 -5.07 -0.09
C LEU A 260 -1.53 -6.07 1.07
N PHE A 261 -1.60 -5.57 2.32
CA PHE A 261 -1.61 -6.38 3.53
C PHE A 261 -2.73 -5.93 4.47
N PRO A 262 -3.99 -6.26 4.16
CA PRO A 262 -5.11 -5.79 4.94
C PRO A 262 -5.03 -6.22 6.41
N VAL A 263 -5.30 -5.28 7.30
CA VAL A 263 -5.22 -5.44 8.75
C VAL A 263 -6.60 -5.72 9.32
N ASP A 264 -6.73 -6.76 10.13
CA ASP A 264 -7.92 -6.97 10.96
C ASP A 264 -7.94 -5.89 12.05
N ARG A 265 -8.67 -4.82 11.76
CA ARG A 265 -8.85 -3.69 12.68
C ARG A 265 -9.58 -4.09 13.95
N LYS A 266 -10.47 -5.09 13.91
CA LYS A 266 -11.20 -5.56 15.10
C LYS A 266 -10.25 -6.29 16.03
N ALA A 267 -9.47 -7.23 15.51
CA ALA A 267 -8.45 -7.93 16.28
C ALA A 267 -7.39 -6.96 16.82
N THR A 268 -6.90 -6.05 15.98
CA THR A 268 -5.88 -5.05 16.37
C THR A 268 -6.35 -4.13 17.51
N ARG A 269 -7.62 -3.68 17.47
CA ARG A 269 -8.20 -2.84 18.54
C ARG A 269 -8.42 -3.60 19.85
N GLY A 270 -8.62 -4.92 19.78
CA GLY A 270 -8.78 -5.78 20.95
C GLY A 270 -7.49 -5.98 21.75
N ILE A 271 -6.32 -5.63 21.20
CA ILE A 271 -5.02 -5.80 21.86
C ILE A 271 -4.80 -4.68 22.87
N SER A 272 -4.50 -5.06 24.12
CA SER A 272 -4.18 -4.08 25.15
C SER A 272 -2.94 -3.26 24.76
N PRO A 273 -2.88 -1.94 25.06
CA PRO A 273 -1.75 -1.09 24.69
C PRO A 273 -0.38 -1.57 25.21
N LYS A 274 -0.37 -2.38 26.28
CA LYS A 274 0.84 -2.99 26.85
C LYS A 274 1.33 -4.22 26.08
N LYS A 275 0.44 -4.89 25.33
CA LYS A 275 0.74 -6.09 24.53
C LYS A 275 0.93 -5.77 23.04
N ALA A 276 0.53 -4.58 22.59
CA ALA A 276 0.68 -4.15 21.20
C ALA A 276 2.16 -4.03 20.80
N PHE A 277 2.50 -4.51 19.61
CA PHE A 277 3.79 -4.30 18.99
C PHE A 277 3.99 -2.83 18.63
N ARG A 278 5.21 -2.33 18.81
CA ARG A 278 5.57 -0.92 18.68
C ARG A 278 6.90 -0.77 17.96
N ILE A 279 6.92 0.04 16.92
CA ILE A 279 8.16 0.52 16.29
C ILE A 279 8.23 2.02 16.55
N ALA A 280 9.39 2.52 16.96
CA ALA A 280 9.56 3.93 17.34
C ALA A 280 8.53 4.40 18.40
N GLY A 281 8.27 3.55 19.41
CA GLY A 281 7.36 3.87 20.52
C GLY A 281 5.84 3.77 20.23
N SER A 282 5.44 3.71 18.96
CA SER A 282 4.02 3.70 18.57
C SER A 282 3.60 2.41 17.87
N ARG A 283 2.31 2.09 17.99
CA ARG A 283 1.64 0.98 17.31
C ARG A 283 1.31 1.33 15.86
N PHE A 284 0.91 0.33 15.09
CA PHE A 284 0.27 0.54 13.78
C PHE A 284 -0.89 1.54 13.87
N SER A 285 -0.83 2.56 13.03
CA SER A 285 -1.92 3.49 12.72
C SER A 285 -2.56 3.07 11.41
N GLY A 286 -3.88 3.28 11.28
CA GLY A 286 -4.55 3.11 9.99
C GLY A 286 -3.97 4.04 8.92
N PRO A 287 -4.26 3.78 7.63
CA PRO A 287 -3.80 4.60 6.53
C PRO A 287 -4.37 6.03 6.60
N PRO A 288 -3.71 7.02 5.96
CA PRO A 288 -4.23 8.37 5.79
C PRO A 288 -5.59 8.40 5.06
N GLU A 289 -6.34 9.48 5.22
CA GLU A 289 -7.70 9.65 4.66
C GLU A 289 -7.75 9.49 3.14
N ALA A 290 -6.73 9.95 2.41
CA ALA A 290 -6.62 9.78 0.95
C ALA A 290 -6.69 8.31 0.49
N TYR A 291 -6.39 7.38 1.39
CA TYR A 291 -6.32 5.94 1.15
C TYR A 291 -7.43 5.16 1.88
N ILE A 292 -8.42 5.85 2.46
CA ILE A 292 -9.60 5.19 3.04
C ILE A 292 -10.64 4.98 1.94
N PRO A 293 -11.10 3.74 1.69
CA PRO A 293 -12.20 3.48 0.77
C PRO A 293 -13.46 4.25 1.18
N SER A 294 -14.23 4.78 0.22
CA SER A 294 -15.39 5.63 0.56
C SER A 294 -16.58 4.87 1.16
N ASN A 295 -16.56 3.54 1.12
CA ASN A 295 -17.50 2.71 1.86
C ASN A 295 -17.08 2.50 3.33
N GLU A 296 -16.01 3.17 3.79
CA GLU A 296 -15.39 3.11 5.13
C GLU A 296 -14.93 1.72 5.61
N SER A 297 -15.35 0.66 4.92
CA SER A 297 -14.88 -0.69 5.17
C SER A 297 -13.43 -0.82 4.70
N SER A 298 -12.57 -1.27 5.61
CA SER A 298 -11.21 -1.63 5.23
C SER A 298 -11.23 -2.89 4.39
N PRO A 299 -10.31 -3.04 3.42
CA PRO A 299 -10.18 -4.29 2.68
C PRO A 299 -10.01 -5.45 3.64
N MET A 300 -10.55 -6.59 3.27
CA MET A 300 -10.40 -7.87 3.97
C MET A 300 -9.49 -8.81 3.19
N VAL A 301 -9.48 -8.69 1.86
CA VAL A 301 -8.67 -9.54 0.98
C VAL A 301 -7.46 -8.77 0.43
N PRO A 302 -6.24 -9.33 0.46
CA PRO A 302 -5.06 -8.73 -0.15
C PRO A 302 -5.30 -8.41 -1.62
N LEU A 303 -4.90 -7.21 -2.05
CA LEU A 303 -5.07 -6.79 -3.44
C LEU A 303 -4.37 -7.75 -4.42
N PHE A 304 -3.20 -8.26 -4.03
CA PHE A 304 -2.41 -9.21 -4.81
C PHE A 304 -1.98 -10.38 -3.91
N PRO A 305 -2.79 -11.46 -3.81
CA PRO A 305 -2.53 -12.55 -2.87
C PRO A 305 -1.28 -13.37 -3.21
N SER A 306 -0.80 -13.31 -4.46
CA SER A 306 0.40 -14.03 -4.93
C SER A 306 1.67 -13.19 -4.88
N LEU A 307 1.64 -12.00 -4.29
CA LEU A 307 2.75 -11.05 -4.30
C LEU A 307 3.97 -11.63 -3.56
N THR A 308 5.12 -11.63 -4.24
CA THR A 308 6.40 -12.11 -3.69
C THR A 308 7.51 -11.06 -3.75
N VAL A 309 7.43 -10.10 -4.68
CA VAL A 309 8.41 -9.03 -4.84
C VAL A 309 7.69 -7.68 -4.84
N LEU A 310 8.06 -6.81 -3.91
CA LEU A 310 7.62 -5.42 -3.83
C LEU A 310 8.85 -4.52 -3.92
N SER A 311 8.94 -3.73 -4.98
CA SER A 311 10.03 -2.78 -5.18
C SER A 311 9.51 -1.35 -5.05
N LEU A 312 10.04 -0.61 -4.08
CA LEU A 312 9.75 0.80 -3.80
C LEU A 312 11.02 1.66 -3.91
N SER A 313 12.02 1.16 -4.63
CA SER A 313 13.34 1.79 -4.76
C SER A 313 13.26 3.18 -5.37
N ASP A 314 14.28 4.00 -5.13
CA ASP A 314 14.38 5.36 -5.67
C ASP A 314 13.24 6.30 -5.24
N ASN A 315 12.62 6.04 -4.08
CA ASN A 315 11.65 6.94 -3.46
C ASN A 315 12.23 7.54 -2.17
N PRO A 316 13.04 8.62 -2.25
CA PRO A 316 13.68 9.22 -1.08
C PRO A 316 12.68 9.83 -0.08
N GLY A 317 11.45 10.14 -0.52
CA GLY A 317 10.38 10.63 0.35
C GLY A 317 9.89 9.61 1.37
N ILE A 318 10.13 8.31 1.15
CA ILE A 318 9.81 7.25 2.12
C ILE A 318 10.60 7.52 3.41
N GLY A 319 11.92 7.63 3.30
CA GLY A 319 12.81 7.89 4.42
C GLY A 319 12.66 6.90 5.58
N THR A 320 13.21 7.29 6.73
CA THR A 320 13.07 6.47 7.96
C THR A 320 11.64 6.45 8.49
N ALA A 321 10.86 7.53 8.31
CA ALA A 321 9.47 7.57 8.74
C ALA A 321 8.59 6.56 7.97
N GLY A 322 8.78 6.43 6.66
CA GLY A 322 8.10 5.43 5.83
C GLY A 322 8.53 4.00 6.18
N LEU A 323 9.83 3.78 6.45
CA LEU A 323 10.30 2.49 7.00
C LEU A 323 9.56 2.13 8.29
N VAL A 324 9.40 3.08 9.21
CA VAL A 324 8.65 2.84 10.45
C VAL A 324 7.20 2.41 10.17
N GLU A 325 6.51 3.05 9.22
CA GLU A 325 5.16 2.66 8.83
C GLU A 325 5.11 1.25 8.21
N ILE A 326 6.08 0.90 7.35
CA ILE A 326 6.24 -0.46 6.79
C ILE A 326 6.36 -1.49 7.91
N LEU A 327 7.29 -1.27 8.85
CA LEU A 327 7.57 -2.23 9.93
C LEU A 327 6.39 -2.35 10.90
N ARG A 328 5.67 -1.25 11.16
CA ARG A 328 4.43 -1.27 11.94
C ARG A 328 3.34 -2.06 11.23
N SER A 329 3.18 -1.85 9.93
CA SER A 329 2.22 -2.58 9.11
C SER A 329 2.53 -4.08 9.15
N PHE A 330 3.78 -4.49 8.95
CA PHE A 330 4.16 -5.91 8.98
C PHE A 330 3.94 -6.61 10.33
N LEU A 331 3.98 -5.87 11.45
CA LEU A 331 3.70 -6.40 12.79
C LEU A 331 2.23 -6.30 13.19
N ALA A 332 1.36 -5.73 12.35
CA ALA A 332 -0.05 -5.61 12.64
C ALA A 332 -0.75 -6.99 12.61
N PHE A 333 -2.00 -7.03 13.07
CA PHE A 333 -2.81 -8.25 12.99
C PHE A 333 -3.44 -8.33 11.60
N HIS A 334 -3.03 -9.29 10.77
CA HIS A 334 -3.62 -9.49 9.44
C HIS A 334 -4.64 -10.62 9.45
N TYR A 335 -5.54 -10.63 8.46
CA TYR A 335 -6.52 -11.71 8.30
C TYR A 335 -5.86 -13.05 7.95
N GLU A 336 -4.75 -13.02 7.22
CA GLU A 336 -4.04 -14.21 6.76
C GLU A 336 -2.52 -14.05 6.95
N PRO A 337 -1.77 -15.15 7.24
CA PRO A 337 -0.31 -15.11 7.21
C PRO A 337 0.20 -14.76 5.81
N CYS A 338 1.17 -13.86 5.73
CA CYS A 338 1.78 -13.48 4.46
C CYS A 338 3.31 -13.54 4.55
N THR A 339 3.93 -14.16 3.55
CA THR A 339 5.39 -14.14 3.37
C THR A 339 5.70 -13.49 2.04
N ILE A 340 6.49 -12.42 2.06
CA ILE A 340 6.97 -11.73 0.86
C ILE A 340 8.45 -12.07 0.68
N ALA A 341 8.85 -12.49 -0.52
CA ALA A 341 10.23 -12.91 -0.76
C ALA A 341 11.19 -11.72 -0.71
N VAL A 342 10.83 -10.60 -1.33
CA VAL A 342 11.68 -9.41 -1.42
C VAL A 342 10.88 -8.14 -1.21
N VAL A 343 11.36 -7.30 -0.31
CA VAL A 343 10.97 -5.89 -0.19
C VAL A 343 12.21 -5.04 -0.49
N ASP A 344 12.21 -4.39 -1.65
CA ASP A 344 13.29 -3.51 -2.07
C ASP A 344 12.98 -2.06 -1.72
N LEU A 345 13.82 -1.49 -0.86
CA LEU A 345 13.79 -0.11 -0.37
C LEU A 345 15.15 0.57 -0.66
N SER A 346 15.78 0.20 -1.77
CA SER A 346 17.05 0.78 -2.20
C SER A 346 16.89 2.27 -2.49
N ARG A 347 17.85 3.10 -2.02
CA ARG A 347 17.89 4.55 -2.26
C ARG A 347 16.62 5.29 -1.82
N CYS A 348 16.01 4.85 -0.71
CA CYS A 348 14.79 5.43 -0.13
C CYS A 348 15.05 6.51 0.93
N GLY A 349 16.27 7.03 1.05
CA GLY A 349 16.57 8.17 1.93
C GLY A 349 16.57 7.83 3.43
N MET A 350 16.92 6.60 3.80
CA MET A 350 16.97 6.20 5.21
C MET A 350 18.18 6.82 5.94
N ASP A 351 17.94 7.30 7.16
CA ASP A 351 18.95 7.86 8.05
C ASP A 351 19.49 6.84 9.07
N ARG A 352 20.27 7.33 10.04
CA ARG A 352 20.93 6.49 11.05
C ARG A 352 19.97 5.78 12.00
N GLU A 353 18.76 6.29 12.18
CA GLU A 353 17.78 5.70 13.09
C GLU A 353 17.13 4.44 12.49
N ALA A 354 17.16 4.28 11.16
CA ALA A 354 16.59 3.12 10.47
C ALA A 354 17.07 1.78 11.03
N SER A 355 18.37 1.70 11.37
CA SER A 355 18.99 0.53 11.99
C SER A 355 18.33 0.14 13.32
N GLN A 356 17.96 1.12 14.14
CA GLN A 356 17.28 0.88 15.41
C GLN A 356 15.88 0.31 15.19
N TYR A 357 15.13 0.83 14.23
CA TYR A 357 13.77 0.37 13.95
C TYR A 357 13.72 -1.02 13.35
N LEU A 358 14.69 -1.38 12.49
CA LEU A 358 14.87 -2.75 12.01
C LEU A 358 15.19 -3.72 13.16
N ARG A 359 16.05 -3.32 14.11
CA ARG A 359 16.30 -4.11 15.34
C ARG A 359 15.01 -4.30 16.16
N ASP A 360 14.23 -3.25 16.34
CA ASP A 360 12.95 -3.32 17.05
C ASP A 360 11.98 -4.28 16.36
N TYR A 361 11.95 -4.28 15.03
CA TYR A 361 11.15 -5.21 14.24
C TYR A 361 11.59 -6.66 14.46
N PHE A 362 12.88 -6.98 14.32
CA PHE A 362 13.38 -8.34 14.51
C PHE A 362 13.19 -8.87 15.93
N LYS A 363 13.24 -7.99 16.95
CA LYS A 363 12.94 -8.36 18.33
C LYS A 363 11.46 -8.71 18.56
N GLN A 364 10.57 -8.14 17.76
CA GLN A 364 9.12 -8.27 17.92
C GLN A 364 8.51 -9.35 17.03
N LEU A 365 9.06 -9.57 15.85
CA LEU A 365 8.56 -10.54 14.88
C LEU A 365 8.36 -11.96 15.48
N PRO A 366 9.32 -12.56 16.20
CA PRO A 366 9.11 -13.87 16.85
C PRO A 366 7.96 -13.87 17.86
N LYS A 367 7.73 -12.75 18.55
CA LYS A 367 6.65 -12.60 19.53
C LYS A 367 5.30 -12.51 18.83
N ALA A 368 5.24 -11.79 17.70
CA ALA A 368 4.05 -11.71 16.86
C ALA A 368 3.69 -13.09 16.28
N MET A 369 4.68 -13.81 15.76
CA MET A 369 4.47 -15.17 15.23
C MET A 369 3.99 -16.15 16.30
N LYS A 370 4.64 -16.18 17.48
CA LYS A 370 4.24 -17.05 18.60
C LYS A 370 2.89 -16.70 19.20
N GLY A 371 2.48 -15.43 19.12
CA GLY A 371 1.23 -14.93 19.65
C GLY A 371 0.02 -15.10 18.73
N GLY A 372 0.19 -15.67 17.54
CA GLY A 372 -0.91 -15.89 16.58
C GLY A 372 -1.37 -14.63 15.85
N PHE A 373 -0.54 -13.58 15.76
CA PHE A 373 -0.90 -12.28 15.18
C PHE A 373 -0.80 -12.22 13.64
N HIS A 374 -0.54 -13.33 12.95
CA HIS A 374 -0.37 -13.42 11.49
C HIS A 374 0.42 -12.25 10.86
N PRO A 375 1.65 -11.95 11.31
CA PRO A 375 2.44 -10.85 10.75
C PRO A 375 2.81 -11.10 9.28
N VAL A 376 3.11 -10.02 8.55
CA VAL A 376 3.75 -10.11 7.23
C VAL A 376 5.26 -10.31 7.45
N VAL A 377 5.82 -11.35 6.82
CA VAL A 377 7.22 -11.73 6.98
C VAL A 377 7.98 -11.55 5.66
N PRO A 378 8.85 -10.54 5.53
CA PRO A 378 9.76 -10.43 4.42
C PRO A 378 10.91 -11.42 4.58
N GLN A 379 11.23 -12.19 3.55
CA GLN A 379 12.43 -13.05 3.55
C GLN A 379 13.69 -12.22 3.32
N ARG A 380 13.58 -11.10 2.58
CA ARG A 380 14.70 -10.20 2.29
C ARG A 380 14.26 -8.76 2.25
N PHE A 381 14.99 -7.90 2.96
CA PHE A 381 15.03 -6.47 2.72
C PHE A 381 16.25 -6.12 1.89
N VAL A 382 16.05 -5.39 0.81
CA VAL A 382 17.14 -4.80 0.01
C VAL A 382 17.16 -3.30 0.30
N LEU A 383 18.27 -2.79 0.82
CA LEU A 383 18.41 -1.42 1.29
C LEU A 383 19.60 -0.73 0.62
N MET A 384 19.96 -1.16 -0.60
CA MET A 384 21.16 -0.68 -1.29
C MET A 384 21.11 0.83 -1.50
N GLY A 385 22.24 1.51 -1.29
CA GLY A 385 22.32 2.97 -1.46
C GLY A 385 21.70 3.79 -0.32
N ASN A 386 21.32 3.17 0.81
CA ASN A 386 20.99 3.87 2.07
C ASN A 386 22.19 3.96 3.05
N GLN A 387 23.41 3.90 2.50
CA GLN A 387 24.65 3.63 3.25
C GLN A 387 25.02 4.72 4.27
N HIS A 388 24.52 5.95 4.09
CA HIS A 388 24.72 7.03 5.07
C HIS A 388 23.92 6.81 6.37
N GLY A 389 22.86 6.00 6.33
CA GLY A 389 22.01 5.66 7.46
C GLY A 389 22.31 4.28 8.07
N ILE A 390 22.59 3.26 7.26
CA ILE A 390 22.77 1.89 7.75
C ILE A 390 24.23 1.48 7.56
N THR A 391 25.06 1.75 8.58
CA THR A 391 26.51 1.61 8.51
C THR A 391 27.02 0.19 8.77
N ASN A 392 26.23 -0.70 9.38
CA ASN A 392 26.68 -2.06 9.70
C ASN A 392 25.53 -3.08 9.71
N VAL A 393 25.50 -3.98 8.72
CA VAL A 393 24.51 -5.08 8.64
C VAL A 393 24.53 -5.96 9.88
N GLN A 394 25.74 -6.21 10.42
CA GLN A 394 25.94 -7.14 11.54
C GLN A 394 25.27 -6.62 12.82
N GLU A 395 25.10 -5.30 12.95
CA GLU A 395 24.39 -4.68 14.08
C GLU A 395 22.87 -4.80 13.99
N VAL A 396 22.34 -5.08 12.79
CA VAL A 396 20.90 -5.16 12.50
C VAL A 396 20.46 -6.61 12.25
N GLN A 397 21.38 -7.58 12.33
CA GLN A 397 21.05 -8.99 12.18
C GLN A 397 20.02 -9.44 13.21
N ALA A 398 19.05 -10.22 12.74
CA ALA A 398 18.08 -10.84 13.61
C ALA A 398 18.80 -11.71 14.66
N GLN A 399 18.68 -11.32 15.93
CA GLN A 399 19.06 -12.18 17.05
C GLN A 399 18.01 -13.29 17.17
N GLY A 400 18.15 -14.34 16.35
CA GLY A 400 17.27 -15.49 16.34
C GLY A 400 16.75 -15.90 14.95
N ASN A 401 16.07 -17.05 14.93
CA ASN A 401 15.69 -17.88 13.79
C ASN A 401 14.67 -17.25 12.80
N THR A 402 14.60 -15.93 12.61
CA THR A 402 13.56 -15.30 11.76
C THR A 402 13.80 -15.43 10.26
N ALA A 403 14.93 -16.03 9.82
CA ALA A 403 15.29 -16.25 8.41
C ALA A 403 15.32 -15.00 7.48
N VAL A 404 15.00 -13.82 8.00
CA VAL A 404 15.00 -12.55 7.24
C VAL A 404 16.43 -12.09 6.95
N GLN A 405 16.72 -11.83 5.68
CA GLN A 405 18.00 -11.34 5.18
C GLN A 405 17.97 -9.82 4.97
N LEU A 406 19.08 -9.15 5.28
CA LEU A 406 19.32 -7.75 4.92
C LEU A 406 20.41 -7.67 3.85
N VAL A 407 20.17 -6.93 2.78
CA VAL A 407 21.14 -6.67 1.70
C VAL A 407 21.38 -5.16 1.63
N LEU A 408 22.64 -4.72 1.72
CA LEU A 408 23.06 -3.30 1.70
C LEU A 408 23.90 -2.94 0.49
#